data_AF-A0A8T6I7M5-F1
#
_entry.id   AF-A0A8T6I7M5-F1
#
_cell.length_a   1.000
_cell.length_b   1.000
_cell.length_c   1.000
_cell.angle_alpha   90.00
_cell.angle_beta   90.00
_cell.angle_gamma   90.00
#
_symmetry.space_group_name_H-M   'P 1'
#
loop_
_entity.id
_entity.type
_entity.pdbx_description
1 polymer ?
#
loop_
_entity_poly.entity_id
_entity_poly.type
_entity_poly.pdbx_seq_one_letter_code
_entity_poly.pdbx_strand_id
1 'polypeptide(L)'
;MNRVRWPRPRRSFGPLRAHATSTVVPAMLSVASTRRGPKSSAITVALGEVCGLAELEQALVGRRIRVAASECLLGRPVRWNGEHNGDVWPRHRLEKLFTLVGLCPEVGIGMGVPREPIQLVGNVMAPRVVAVDDPRRDYTDRLHGYAGEVAPTLDGVHGYIFADRSPSCGLAGVKVFDENGCYRRIGRGIYAAAVMADYPDMPAVDAETLRDEAVLLDFGVAVVARSGGVSGADERLRDVVRRMLARG
;
A
#
# COMPACT_ATOMS: atom_id res chain seq x y z
N MET A 1 -4.20 12.33 -23.81
CA MET A 1 -5.12 11.47 -23.05
C MET A 1 -4.54 10.06 -23.01
N ASN A 2 -3.65 9.77 -22.06
CA ASN A 2 -3.08 8.42 -21.89
C ASN A 2 -3.76 7.75 -20.69
N ARG A 3 -4.60 6.75 -20.97
CA ARG A 3 -5.15 5.86 -19.94
C ARG A 3 -4.06 4.91 -19.48
N VAL A 4 -3.65 5.01 -18.22
CA VAL A 4 -2.81 3.99 -17.58
C VAL A 4 -3.62 2.70 -17.49
N ARG A 5 -3.22 1.67 -18.24
CA ARG A 5 -3.79 0.31 -18.19
C ARG A 5 -2.91 -0.56 -17.31
N TRP A 6 -3.50 -1.13 -16.27
CA TRP A 6 -2.86 -2.13 -15.41
C TRP A 6 -2.62 -3.45 -16.18
N PRO A 7 -1.44 -4.08 -16.07
CA PRO A 7 -1.17 -5.34 -16.74
C PRO A 7 -1.85 -6.52 -16.01
N ARG A 8 -2.55 -7.38 -16.76
CA ARG A 8 -3.03 -8.68 -16.28
C ARG A 8 -1.90 -9.72 -16.39
N PRO A 9 -1.72 -10.62 -15.41
CA PRO A 9 -0.76 -11.72 -15.54
C PRO A 9 -1.27 -12.75 -16.57
N ARG A 10 -0.45 -13.02 -17.59
CA ARG A 10 -0.66 -14.13 -18.53
C ARG A 10 -0.21 -15.43 -17.86
N ARG A 11 -1.13 -16.37 -17.67
CA ARG A 11 -0.83 -17.78 -17.40
C ARG A 11 -0.58 -18.50 -18.73
N SER A 12 0.57 -19.14 -18.86
CA SER A 12 0.77 -20.23 -19.82
C SER A 12 1.89 -21.14 -19.31
N PHE A 13 1.52 -22.25 -18.67
CA PHE A 13 2.37 -23.43 -18.57
C PHE A 13 1.61 -24.60 -19.20
N GLY A 14 2.16 -25.10 -20.32
CA GLY A 14 1.82 -26.39 -20.91
C GLY A 14 2.82 -27.46 -20.46
N PRO A 15 2.49 -28.76 -20.63
CA PRO A 15 2.90 -29.80 -19.70
C PRO A 15 4.09 -30.62 -20.19
N LEU A 16 4.87 -31.18 -19.26
CA LEU A 16 5.68 -32.38 -19.52
C LEU A 16 5.46 -33.41 -18.40
N ARG A 17 5.07 -34.61 -18.85
CA ARG A 17 4.73 -35.85 -18.13
C ARG A 17 5.97 -36.39 -17.39
N ALA A 18 5.88 -36.72 -16.10
CA ALA A 18 5.45 -37.98 -15.48
C ALA A 18 6.52 -39.10 -15.47
N HIS A 19 7.01 -39.43 -14.27
CA HIS A 19 7.25 -40.81 -13.87
C HIS A 19 6.70 -41.02 -12.46
N ALA A 20 5.82 -42.01 -12.35
CA ALA A 20 5.12 -42.41 -11.15
C ALA A 20 5.99 -43.36 -10.32
N THR A 21 5.93 -43.24 -8.99
CA THR A 21 5.78 -44.42 -8.13
C THR A 21 4.86 -44.07 -6.97
N SER A 22 4.05 -45.07 -6.65
CA SER A 22 2.83 -45.04 -5.85
C SER A 22 3.13 -45.11 -4.36
N THR A 23 2.48 -44.26 -3.56
CA THR A 23 2.00 -44.68 -2.23
C THR A 23 0.78 -43.84 -1.84
N VAL A 24 -0.31 -44.53 -1.53
CA VAL A 24 -1.64 -44.00 -1.23
C VAL A 24 -1.82 -43.89 0.28
N VAL A 25 -2.14 -42.70 0.81
CA VAL A 25 -2.69 -42.45 2.17
C VAL A 25 -3.56 -41.16 2.10
N PRO A 26 -4.70 -41.05 2.82
CA PRO A 26 -5.94 -40.51 2.26
C PRO A 26 -6.18 -39.00 2.43
N ALA A 27 -7.23 -38.55 1.74
CA ALA A 27 -7.81 -37.22 1.77
C ALA A 27 -7.96 -36.61 3.17
N MET A 28 -7.39 -35.42 3.35
CA MET A 28 -7.86 -34.45 4.34
C MET A 28 -8.53 -33.28 3.65
N LEU A 29 -9.64 -32.90 4.28
CA LEU A 29 -10.63 -31.94 3.84
C LEU A 29 -10.05 -30.58 3.41
N SER A 30 -10.67 -30.07 2.35
CA SER A 30 -10.93 -28.66 2.08
C SER A 30 -10.87 -27.74 3.31
N VAL A 31 -9.99 -26.75 3.25
CA VAL A 31 -10.26 -25.42 3.81
C VAL A 31 -9.91 -24.40 2.74
N ALA A 32 -10.85 -24.14 1.84
CA ALA A 32 -10.90 -22.86 1.16
C ALA A 32 -11.06 -21.78 2.24
N SER A 33 -9.97 -21.07 2.54
CA SER A 33 -9.98 -19.92 3.45
C SER A 33 -10.76 -18.79 2.78
N THR A 34 -12.08 -18.81 2.95
CA THR A 34 -12.93 -17.64 2.76
C THR A 34 -12.54 -16.64 3.84
N ARG A 35 -11.58 -15.75 3.56
CA ARG A 35 -11.32 -14.61 4.43
C ARG A 35 -12.54 -13.69 4.37
N ARG A 36 -13.40 -13.81 5.37
CA ARG A 36 -14.59 -12.96 5.57
C ARG A 36 -14.11 -11.55 5.87
N GLY A 37 -14.55 -10.59 5.06
CA GLY A 37 -14.46 -9.17 5.38
C GLY A 37 -15.24 -8.81 6.66
N PRO A 38 -15.02 -7.59 7.19
CA PRO A 38 -15.45 -7.20 8.53
C PRO A 38 -16.98 -7.23 8.67
N LYS A 39 -17.46 -7.95 9.71
CA LYS A 39 -18.84 -7.91 10.17
C LYS A 39 -19.02 -6.72 11.11
N SER A 40 -19.58 -5.61 10.61
CA SER A 40 -20.09 -4.53 11.45
C SER A 40 -21.61 -4.44 11.29
N SER A 41 -22.33 -4.67 12.37
CA SER A 41 -23.78 -4.58 12.50
C SER A 41 -24.24 -3.12 12.56
N ALA A 42 -24.29 -2.49 11.40
CA ALA A 42 -25.21 -1.41 11.06
C ALA A 42 -25.79 -1.79 9.70
N ILE A 43 -27.06 -1.46 9.41
CA ILE A 43 -27.61 -1.60 8.07
C ILE A 43 -26.75 -0.72 7.16
N THR A 44 -25.74 -1.34 6.56
CA THR A 44 -24.77 -0.69 5.70
C THR A 44 -25.38 -0.80 4.32
N VAL A 45 -26.15 0.20 3.91
CA VAL A 45 -26.53 0.32 2.50
C VAL A 45 -25.24 0.26 1.71
N ALA A 46 -25.13 -0.71 0.80
CA ALA A 46 -23.97 -0.78 -0.07
C ALA A 46 -23.95 0.50 -0.89
N LEU A 47 -22.80 1.14 -1.06
CA LEU A 47 -22.76 2.44 -1.76
C LEU A 47 -23.35 2.34 -3.20
N GLY A 48 -23.42 1.12 -3.77
CA GLY A 48 -23.97 0.85 -5.10
C GLY A 48 -25.49 0.82 -5.15
N GLU A 49 -26.15 0.68 -3.99
CA GLU A 49 -27.61 0.72 -3.85
C GLU A 49 -28.13 2.16 -3.73
N VAL A 50 -27.23 3.13 -3.55
CA VAL A 50 -27.58 4.55 -3.43
C VAL A 50 -27.82 5.13 -4.83
N CYS A 51 -28.97 5.76 -5.05
CA CYS A 51 -29.37 6.32 -6.35
C CYS A 51 -28.92 7.77 -6.53
N GLY A 52 -28.98 8.61 -5.49
CA GLY A 52 -28.68 10.05 -5.57
C GLY A 52 -27.23 10.43 -5.25
N LEU A 53 -26.75 11.53 -5.83
CA LEU A 53 -25.43 12.11 -5.53
C LEU A 53 -25.32 12.60 -4.08
N ALA A 54 -26.35 13.30 -3.58
CA ALA A 54 -26.37 13.82 -2.21
C ALA A 54 -26.43 12.69 -1.17
N GLU A 55 -27.21 11.65 -1.45
CA GLU A 55 -27.28 10.45 -0.61
C GLU A 55 -25.94 9.73 -0.59
N LEU A 56 -25.25 9.64 -1.75
CA LEU A 56 -23.93 9.02 -1.84
C LEU A 56 -22.89 9.82 -1.05
N GLU A 57 -22.91 11.15 -1.15
CA GLU A 57 -22.06 12.04 -0.36
C GLU A 57 -22.30 11.84 1.15
N GLN A 58 -23.56 11.84 1.60
CA GLN A 58 -23.93 11.63 3.00
C GLN A 58 -23.48 10.25 3.50
N ALA A 59 -23.64 9.21 2.66
CA ALA A 59 -23.22 7.85 2.97
C ALA A 59 -21.69 7.75 3.12
N LEU A 60 -20.91 8.53 2.39
CA LEU A 60 -19.44 8.57 2.54
C LEU A 60 -19.01 9.28 3.82
N VAL A 61 -19.61 10.43 4.14
CA VAL A 61 -19.29 11.20 5.37
C VAL A 61 -19.53 10.37 6.63
N GLY A 62 -20.56 9.52 6.64
CA GLY A 62 -20.88 8.64 7.78
C GLY A 62 -19.97 7.41 7.91
N ARG A 63 -19.09 7.13 6.94
CA ARG A 63 -18.26 5.92 6.93
C ARG A 63 -16.86 6.16 7.49
N ARG A 64 -16.37 5.19 8.26
CA ARG A 64 -14.98 5.14 8.71
C ARG A 64 -14.10 4.43 7.68
N ILE A 65 -13.75 5.14 6.61
CA ILE A 65 -12.80 4.63 5.61
C ILE A 65 -11.39 4.92 6.10
N ARG A 66 -10.60 3.87 6.33
CA ARG A 66 -9.21 3.98 6.79
C ARG A 66 -8.22 3.86 5.64
N VAL A 67 -7.19 4.70 5.64
CA VAL A 67 -6.06 4.68 4.70
C VAL A 67 -4.77 4.68 5.51
N ALA A 68 -3.89 3.71 5.26
CA ALA A 68 -2.57 3.70 5.85
C ALA A 68 -1.68 4.73 5.15
N ALA A 69 -0.75 5.33 5.90
CA ALA A 69 0.25 6.22 5.34
C ALA A 69 1.59 5.97 6.04
N SER A 70 2.69 6.15 5.31
CA SER A 70 4.01 6.23 5.94
C SER A 70 3.99 7.34 6.98
N GLU A 71 4.33 7.03 8.23
CA GLU A 71 4.03 7.91 9.37
C GLU A 71 4.69 9.29 9.28
N CYS A 72 5.85 9.39 8.63
CA CYS A 72 6.49 10.68 8.35
C CYS A 72 5.63 11.62 7.47
N LEU A 73 4.76 11.07 6.62
CA LEU A 73 3.81 11.83 5.79
C LEU A 73 2.66 12.44 6.61
N LEU A 74 2.48 11.98 7.85
CA LEU A 74 1.48 12.52 8.79
C LEU A 74 2.06 13.62 9.68
N GLY A 75 3.25 14.12 9.38
CA GLY A 75 3.91 15.18 10.15
C GLY A 75 4.59 14.68 11.43
N ARG A 76 4.75 13.36 11.60
CA ARG A 76 5.45 12.79 12.75
C ARG A 76 6.97 12.77 12.49
N PRO A 77 7.80 13.21 13.46
CA PRO A 77 9.25 13.28 13.32
C PRO A 77 9.86 11.89 13.44
N VAL A 78 9.67 11.02 12.44
CA VAL A 78 10.11 9.61 12.46
C VAL A 78 11.10 9.28 11.35
N ARG A 79 11.51 10.27 10.55
CA ARG A 79 12.57 10.08 9.56
C ARG A 79 13.91 9.83 10.27
N TRP A 80 14.87 9.28 9.54
CA TRP A 80 16.19 8.95 10.07
C TRP A 80 16.90 10.17 10.69
N ASN A 81 16.66 11.37 10.17
CA ASN A 81 17.20 12.63 10.65
C ASN A 81 16.35 13.33 11.73
N GLY A 82 15.28 12.69 12.22
CA GLY A 82 14.36 13.29 13.19
C GLY A 82 13.34 14.28 12.60
N GLU A 83 13.25 14.40 11.28
CA GLU A 83 12.27 15.26 10.60
C GLU A 83 11.02 14.48 10.17
N HIS A 84 10.11 15.17 9.46
CA HIS A 84 8.91 14.62 8.82
C HIS A 84 8.80 15.08 7.36
N ASN A 85 7.89 14.46 6.60
CA ASN A 85 7.54 14.84 5.22
C ASN A 85 6.03 15.14 5.14
N GLY A 86 5.51 15.87 6.11
CA GLY A 86 4.06 16.11 6.25
C GLY A 86 3.46 16.95 5.12
N ASP A 87 4.25 17.88 4.59
CA ASP A 87 3.77 18.93 3.68
C ASP A 87 4.09 18.64 2.20
N VAL A 88 4.59 17.43 1.90
CA VAL A 88 5.00 17.07 0.52
C VAL A 88 3.81 16.72 -0.37
N TRP A 89 2.61 16.57 0.19
CA TRP A 89 1.41 16.06 -0.49
C TRP A 89 0.12 16.68 0.09
N PRO A 90 -1.03 16.63 -0.61
CA PRO A 90 -2.27 17.30 -0.19
C PRO A 90 -3.02 16.56 0.95
N ARG A 91 -2.33 16.30 2.07
CA ARG A 91 -2.84 15.52 3.23
C ARG A 91 -4.23 15.96 3.69
N HIS A 92 -4.40 17.25 3.92
CA HIS A 92 -5.63 17.84 4.44
C HIS A 92 -6.87 17.58 3.57
N ARG A 93 -6.70 17.33 2.26
CA ARG A 93 -7.81 17.00 1.35
C ARG A 93 -8.27 15.57 1.55
N LEU A 94 -7.35 14.63 1.77
CA LEU A 94 -7.68 13.24 2.05
C LEU A 94 -8.19 13.03 3.49
N GLU A 95 -7.71 13.81 4.46
CA GLU A 95 -8.19 13.73 5.86
C GLU A 95 -9.68 14.07 6.02
N LYS A 96 -10.27 14.79 5.05
CA LYS A 96 -11.72 15.06 5.01
C LYS A 96 -12.55 13.84 4.63
N LEU A 97 -11.94 12.88 3.92
CA LEU A 97 -12.59 11.68 3.41
C LEU A 97 -12.23 10.45 4.23
N PHE A 98 -10.99 10.40 4.72
CA PHE A 98 -10.38 9.18 5.23
C PHE A 98 -9.76 9.40 6.61
N THR A 99 -9.85 8.38 7.44
CA THR A 99 -9.04 8.28 8.66
C THR A 99 -7.65 7.78 8.27
N LEU A 100 -6.64 8.64 8.40
CA LEU A 100 -5.25 8.26 8.12
C LEU A 100 -4.62 7.53 9.31
N VAL A 101 -3.96 6.40 9.04
CA VAL A 101 -3.27 5.58 10.05
C VAL A 101 -1.78 5.54 9.71
N GLY A 102 -0.94 6.00 10.63
CA GLY A 102 0.51 6.05 10.44
C GLY A 102 1.18 4.72 10.70
N LEU A 103 2.12 4.34 9.83
CA LEU A 103 3.05 3.22 10.04
C LEU A 103 4.46 3.63 9.63
N CYS A 104 5.45 3.38 10.48
CA CYS A 104 6.87 3.50 10.14
C CYS A 104 7.54 2.13 10.29
N PRO A 105 7.92 1.44 9.20
CA PRO A 105 8.54 0.13 9.31
C PRO A 105 9.90 0.16 9.99
N GLU A 106 10.68 1.24 9.81
CA GLU A 106 11.99 1.40 10.44
C GLU A 106 11.86 1.53 11.98
N VAL A 107 10.94 2.36 12.47
CA VAL A 107 10.65 2.44 13.91
C VAL A 107 9.99 1.17 14.42
N GLY A 108 9.10 0.57 13.62
CA GLY A 108 8.41 -0.68 13.95
C GLY A 108 9.34 -1.86 14.16
N ILE A 109 10.43 -1.96 13.39
CA ILE A 109 11.47 -2.96 13.65
C ILE A 109 12.40 -2.58 14.81
N GLY A 110 12.22 -1.42 15.44
CA GLY A 110 13.02 -0.97 16.59
C GLY A 110 14.22 -0.10 16.23
N MET A 111 14.28 0.51 15.04
CA MET A 111 15.28 1.55 14.79
C MET A 111 14.87 2.85 15.51
N GLY A 112 15.85 3.54 16.11
CA GLY A 112 15.62 4.79 16.83
C GLY A 112 15.27 5.99 15.94
N VAL A 113 15.06 7.13 16.59
CA VAL A 113 14.96 8.45 15.95
C VAL A 113 15.79 9.45 16.78
N PRO A 114 16.84 10.08 16.21
CA PRO A 114 17.41 9.81 14.88
C PRO A 114 18.08 8.43 14.79
N ARG A 115 18.43 8.02 13.57
CA ARG A 115 19.13 6.75 13.25
C ARG A 115 20.03 6.92 12.04
N GLU A 116 20.97 5.99 11.88
CA GLU A 116 21.78 5.92 10.66
C GLU A 116 20.91 5.69 9.41
N PRO A 117 21.24 6.31 8.27
CA PRO A 117 20.54 6.05 7.02
C PRO A 117 20.79 4.61 6.56
N ILE A 118 19.80 4.05 5.89
CA ILE A 118 19.84 2.72 5.27
C ILE A 118 19.73 2.86 3.75
N GLN A 119 20.12 1.82 3.01
CA GLN A 119 20.07 1.78 1.56
C GLN A 119 19.83 0.38 1.02
N LEU A 120 19.29 0.28 -0.21
CA LEU A 120 19.18 -0.99 -0.91
C LEU A 120 20.49 -1.32 -1.63
N VAL A 121 20.95 -2.56 -1.51
CA VAL A 121 22.18 -3.05 -2.16
C VAL A 121 21.97 -4.40 -2.88
N GLY A 122 22.78 -4.67 -3.89
CA GLY A 122 22.84 -5.98 -4.56
C GLY A 122 21.88 -6.14 -5.73
N ASN A 123 21.22 -7.30 -5.82
CA ASN A 123 20.34 -7.64 -6.94
C ASN A 123 19.06 -6.80 -6.88
N VAL A 124 18.72 -6.09 -7.95
CA VAL A 124 17.49 -5.27 -8.02
C VAL A 124 16.20 -6.07 -7.81
N MET A 125 16.18 -7.35 -8.20
CA MET A 125 15.00 -8.21 -8.04
C MET A 125 14.83 -8.71 -6.60
N ALA A 126 15.92 -8.74 -5.82
CA ALA A 126 15.93 -9.18 -4.44
C ALA A 126 17.03 -8.41 -3.67
N PRO A 127 16.86 -7.10 -3.45
CA PRO A 127 17.89 -6.30 -2.82
C PRO A 127 17.93 -6.58 -1.32
N ARG A 128 19.07 -6.28 -0.69
CA ARG A 128 19.18 -6.21 0.78
C ARG A 128 19.07 -4.77 1.24
N VAL A 129 18.60 -4.56 2.46
CA VAL A 129 18.60 -3.25 3.13
C VAL A 129 19.69 -3.25 4.20
N VAL A 130 20.70 -2.40 4.03
CA VAL A 130 21.82 -2.30 4.97
C VAL A 130 22.00 -0.86 5.46
N ALA A 131 22.64 -0.69 6.62
CA ALA A 131 23.13 0.64 7.02
C ALA A 131 24.15 1.16 6.00
N VAL A 132 24.13 2.48 5.75
CA VAL A 132 25.07 3.13 4.83
C VAL A 132 26.50 3.06 5.39
N ASP A 133 26.68 3.34 6.68
CA ASP A 133 28.00 3.47 7.31
C ASP A 133 28.61 2.11 7.71
N ASP A 134 27.78 1.12 8.08
CA ASP A 134 28.22 -0.24 8.42
C ASP A 134 27.37 -1.31 7.70
N PRO A 135 27.73 -1.70 6.46
CA PRO A 135 26.95 -2.67 5.67
C PRO A 135 26.80 -4.07 6.28
N ARG A 136 27.49 -4.37 7.39
CA ARG A 136 27.29 -5.59 8.19
C ARG A 136 25.96 -5.57 8.94
N ARG A 137 25.37 -4.40 9.16
CA ARG A 137 24.04 -4.22 9.74
C ARG A 137 22.99 -4.36 8.64
N ASP A 138 22.45 -5.56 8.54
CA ASP A 138 21.41 -5.92 7.59
C ASP A 138 20.03 -5.89 8.28
N TYR A 139 19.09 -5.15 7.69
CA TYR A 139 17.72 -4.97 8.19
C TYR A 139 16.68 -5.68 7.33
N THR A 140 17.10 -6.42 6.30
CA THR A 140 16.22 -7.03 5.28
C THR A 140 15.15 -7.91 5.91
N ASP A 141 15.56 -8.89 6.71
CA ASP A 141 14.64 -9.87 7.30
C ASP A 141 13.70 -9.23 8.33
N ARG A 142 14.20 -8.24 9.08
CA ARG A 142 13.38 -7.51 10.06
C ARG A 142 12.30 -6.67 9.36
N LEU A 143 12.66 -5.94 8.31
CA LEU A 143 11.70 -5.14 7.53
C LEU A 143 10.67 -6.02 6.81
N HIS A 144 11.11 -7.16 6.28
CA HIS A 144 10.21 -8.14 5.66
C HIS A 144 9.28 -8.77 6.71
N GLY A 145 9.80 -9.22 7.85
CA GLY A 145 9.03 -9.81 8.94
C GLY A 145 8.00 -8.84 9.52
N TYR A 146 8.36 -7.58 9.68
CA TYR A 146 7.45 -6.54 10.16
C TYR A 146 6.25 -6.33 9.22
N ALA A 147 6.42 -6.52 7.90
CA ALA A 147 5.29 -6.48 6.97
C ALA A 147 4.23 -7.56 7.30
N GLY A 148 4.68 -8.76 7.67
CA GLY A 148 3.80 -9.84 8.13
C GLY A 148 3.14 -9.54 9.48
N GLU A 149 3.86 -8.89 10.40
CA GLU A 149 3.32 -8.46 11.70
C GLU A 149 2.22 -7.40 11.57
N VAL A 150 2.39 -6.45 10.64
CA VAL A 150 1.36 -5.41 10.42
C VAL A 150 0.21 -5.87 9.55
N ALA A 151 0.35 -6.94 8.76
CA ALA A 151 -0.68 -7.38 7.82
C ALA A 151 -2.08 -7.49 8.48
N PRO A 152 -2.28 -8.13 9.65
CA PRO A 152 -3.59 -8.15 10.31
C PRO A 152 -4.18 -6.77 10.61
N THR A 153 -3.34 -5.76 10.83
CA THR A 153 -3.79 -4.37 11.06
C THR A 153 -4.28 -3.68 9.79
N LEU A 154 -3.88 -4.19 8.62
CA LEU A 154 -4.27 -3.70 7.30
C LEU A 154 -5.58 -4.31 6.78
N ASP A 155 -6.12 -5.36 7.42
CA ASP A 155 -7.38 -5.99 6.99
C ASP A 155 -8.59 -5.03 7.01
N GLY A 156 -8.52 -3.95 7.81
CA GLY A 156 -9.51 -2.86 7.85
C GLY A 156 -9.10 -1.60 7.09
N VAL A 157 -8.04 -1.67 6.28
CA VAL A 157 -7.48 -0.54 5.54
C VAL A 157 -7.82 -0.66 4.05
N HIS A 158 -8.18 0.47 3.43
CA HIS A 158 -8.74 0.53 2.08
C HIS A 158 -7.79 1.18 1.07
N GLY A 159 -6.63 1.65 1.51
CA GLY A 159 -5.57 2.17 0.66
C GLY A 159 -4.31 2.45 1.46
N TYR A 160 -3.19 2.66 0.78
CA TYR A 160 -1.90 2.92 1.40
C TYR A 160 -1.13 4.03 0.65
N ILE A 161 -0.66 5.03 1.39
CA ILE A 161 0.19 6.10 0.88
C ILE A 161 1.62 5.90 1.37
N PHE A 162 2.52 5.63 0.44
CA PHE A 162 3.92 5.31 0.75
C PHE A 162 4.81 6.55 0.63
N ALA A 163 5.82 6.65 1.49
CA ALA A 163 6.84 7.69 1.40
C ALA A 163 7.78 7.40 0.22
N ASP A 164 8.01 8.42 -0.59
CA ASP A 164 8.79 8.33 -1.82
C ASP A 164 10.24 7.91 -1.55
N ARG A 165 10.76 7.03 -2.41
CA ARG A 165 12.19 6.68 -2.51
C ARG A 165 12.82 6.12 -1.22
N SER A 166 12.01 5.75 -0.23
CA SER A 166 12.48 5.11 0.99
C SER A 166 12.93 3.66 0.73
N PRO A 167 14.09 3.21 1.26
CA PRO A 167 14.52 1.81 1.22
C PRO A 167 13.56 0.83 1.89
N SER A 168 12.71 1.31 2.79
CA SER A 168 11.68 0.51 3.47
C SER A 168 10.31 0.67 2.80
N CYS A 169 9.86 1.91 2.58
CA CYS A 169 8.49 2.21 2.14
C CYS A 169 8.32 2.51 0.64
N GLY A 170 9.34 2.91 -0.12
CA GLY A 170 9.11 3.45 -1.47
C GLY A 170 8.51 2.42 -2.42
N LEU A 171 7.42 2.74 -3.13
CA LEU A 171 6.79 1.79 -4.06
C LEU A 171 7.58 1.61 -5.35
N ALA A 172 8.32 2.63 -5.77
CA ALA A 172 9.14 2.60 -6.96
C ALA A 172 10.28 3.61 -6.89
N GLY A 173 11.23 3.52 -7.84
CA GLY A 173 12.28 4.51 -8.00
C GLY A 173 13.30 4.58 -6.85
N VAL A 174 13.32 3.57 -5.97
CA VAL A 174 14.27 3.48 -4.87
C VAL A 174 15.64 3.13 -5.45
N LYS A 175 16.70 3.78 -4.96
CA LYS A 175 18.08 3.51 -5.38
C LYS A 175 18.50 2.12 -4.87
N VAL A 176 19.02 1.29 -5.77
CA VAL A 176 19.72 0.04 -5.44
C VAL A 176 21.17 0.18 -5.87
N PHE A 177 22.08 0.06 -4.93
CA PHE A 177 23.52 0.20 -5.14
C PHE A 177 24.17 -1.17 -5.43
N ASP A 178 25.15 -1.18 -6.32
CA ASP A 178 26.02 -2.34 -6.56
C ASP A 178 27.32 -2.27 -5.74
N GLU A 179 28.17 -3.29 -5.89
CA GLU A 179 29.45 -3.42 -5.18
C GLU A 179 30.44 -2.30 -5.49
N ASN A 180 30.28 -1.60 -6.62
CA ASN A 180 31.12 -0.49 -7.04
C ASN A 180 30.59 0.87 -6.57
N GLY A 181 29.48 0.89 -5.81
CA GLY A 181 28.82 2.12 -5.37
C GLY A 181 27.99 2.82 -6.47
N CYS A 182 27.87 2.22 -7.65
CA CYS A 182 26.94 2.68 -8.68
C CYS A 182 25.51 2.31 -8.30
N TYR A 183 24.51 3.06 -8.76
CA TYR A 183 23.11 2.76 -8.43
C TYR A 183 22.16 2.85 -9.62
N ARG A 184 21.05 2.09 -9.53
CA ARG A 184 19.89 2.21 -10.42
C ARG A 184 18.65 2.64 -9.62
N ARG A 185 17.80 3.50 -10.19
CA ARG A 185 16.53 3.97 -9.58
C ARG A 185 15.35 3.14 -10.04
N ILE A 186 15.40 1.84 -9.79
CA ILE A 186 14.36 0.89 -10.21
C ILE A 186 13.91 -0.03 -9.07
N GLY A 187 14.41 0.19 -7.86
CA GLY A 187 14.06 -0.60 -6.68
C GLY A 187 12.72 -0.22 -6.09
N ARG A 188 12.26 -1.09 -5.19
CA ARG A 188 11.11 -0.93 -4.29
C ARG A 188 11.59 -1.24 -2.87
N GLY A 189 11.05 -0.54 -1.89
CA GLY A 189 11.39 -0.79 -0.49
C GLY A 189 10.92 -2.16 -0.02
N ILE A 190 11.68 -2.80 0.87
CA ILE A 190 11.43 -4.21 1.25
C ILE A 190 10.08 -4.40 1.92
N TYR A 191 9.72 -3.51 2.85
CA TYR A 191 8.42 -3.55 3.51
C TYR A 191 7.28 -3.30 2.52
N ALA A 192 7.42 -2.30 1.65
CA ALA A 192 6.41 -2.02 0.63
C ALA A 192 6.22 -3.17 -0.36
N ALA A 193 7.30 -3.85 -0.75
CA ALA A 193 7.23 -5.04 -1.61
C ALA A 193 6.44 -6.16 -0.95
N ALA A 194 6.68 -6.44 0.34
CA ALA A 194 5.97 -7.46 1.09
C ALA A 194 4.48 -7.11 1.27
N VAL A 195 4.16 -5.89 1.70
CA VAL A 195 2.75 -5.43 1.85
C VAL A 195 1.98 -5.54 0.53
N MET A 196 2.59 -5.13 -0.59
CA MET A 196 1.93 -5.21 -1.90
C MET A 196 1.80 -6.64 -2.44
N ALA A 197 2.63 -7.58 -1.98
CA ALA A 197 2.48 -8.99 -2.33
C ALA A 197 1.27 -9.61 -1.62
N ASP A 198 1.03 -9.24 -0.35
CA ASP A 198 -0.11 -9.73 0.44
C ASP A 198 -1.43 -9.03 0.08
N TYR A 199 -1.36 -7.76 -0.34
CA TYR A 199 -2.52 -6.94 -0.69
C TYR A 199 -2.44 -6.39 -2.13
N PRO A 200 -2.43 -7.24 -3.17
CA PRO A 200 -2.22 -6.83 -4.55
C PRO A 200 -3.32 -5.89 -5.10
N ASP A 201 -4.53 -5.98 -4.55
CA ASP A 201 -5.68 -5.16 -4.94
C ASP A 201 -5.85 -3.90 -4.08
N MET A 202 -4.93 -3.62 -3.16
CA MET A 202 -4.99 -2.41 -2.33
C MET A 202 -4.56 -1.19 -3.16
N PRO A 203 -5.40 -0.15 -3.28
CA PRO A 203 -4.99 1.13 -3.84
C PRO A 203 -3.74 1.63 -3.11
N ALA A 204 -2.65 1.79 -3.85
CA ALA A 204 -1.36 2.18 -3.31
C ALA A 204 -0.73 3.26 -4.19
N VAL A 205 -0.14 4.27 -3.58
CA VAL A 205 0.44 5.42 -4.28
C VAL A 205 1.59 6.01 -3.48
N ASP A 206 2.58 6.58 -4.18
CA ASP A 206 3.65 7.36 -3.57
C ASP A 206 3.19 8.82 -3.35
N ALA A 207 3.61 9.45 -2.25
CA ALA A 207 3.11 10.76 -1.84
C ALA A 207 3.41 11.89 -2.84
N GLU A 208 4.57 11.88 -3.51
CA GLU A 208 4.91 12.88 -4.55
C GLU A 208 3.93 12.82 -5.73
N THR A 209 3.46 11.62 -6.09
CA THR A 209 2.53 11.40 -7.21
C THR A 209 1.12 11.94 -6.89
N LEU A 210 0.73 11.97 -5.62
CA LEU A 210 -0.56 12.53 -5.18
C LEU A 210 -0.68 14.04 -5.35
N ARG A 211 0.39 14.73 -5.74
CA ARG A 211 0.34 16.15 -6.14
C ARG A 211 -0.39 16.38 -7.46
N ASP A 212 -0.47 15.35 -8.30
CA ASP A 212 -1.27 15.39 -9.51
C ASP A 212 -2.75 15.23 -9.17
N GLU A 213 -3.59 16.20 -9.56
CA GLU A 213 -5.03 16.21 -9.25
C GLU A 213 -5.77 15.00 -9.81
N ALA A 214 -5.37 14.49 -10.98
CA ALA A 214 -6.00 13.32 -11.57
C ALA A 214 -5.66 12.07 -10.76
N VAL A 215 -4.40 11.93 -10.32
CA VAL A 215 -3.97 10.81 -9.46
C VAL A 215 -4.63 10.88 -8.09
N LEU A 216 -4.74 12.07 -7.49
CA LEU A 216 -5.43 12.26 -6.21
C LEU A 216 -6.89 11.81 -6.29
N LEU A 217 -7.60 12.22 -7.35
CA LEU A 217 -8.98 11.81 -7.59
C LEU A 217 -9.09 10.30 -7.83
N ASP A 218 -8.25 9.74 -8.70
CA ASP A 218 -8.26 8.31 -9.02
C ASP A 218 -7.97 7.45 -7.79
N PHE A 219 -7.01 7.86 -6.96
CA PHE A 219 -6.71 7.20 -5.69
C PHE A 219 -7.92 7.27 -4.74
N GLY A 220 -8.50 8.45 -4.54
CA GLY A 220 -9.68 8.62 -3.67
C GLY A 220 -10.86 7.76 -4.11
N VAL A 221 -11.15 7.71 -5.41
CA VAL A 221 -12.20 6.87 -5.98
C VAL A 221 -11.89 5.39 -5.75
N ALA A 222 -10.66 4.95 -5.99
CA ALA A 222 -10.26 3.55 -5.80
C ALA A 222 -10.38 3.10 -4.33
N VAL A 223 -9.99 3.96 -3.38
CA VAL A 223 -10.13 3.71 -1.94
C VAL A 223 -11.60 3.58 -1.54
N VAL A 224 -12.45 4.51 -1.99
CA VAL A 224 -13.88 4.48 -1.67
C VAL A 224 -14.55 3.26 -2.29
N ALA A 225 -14.27 2.96 -3.56
CA ALA A 225 -14.76 1.78 -4.26
C ALA A 225 -14.44 0.49 -3.48
N ARG A 226 -13.18 0.34 -3.05
CA ARG A 226 -12.73 -0.79 -2.22
C ARG A 226 -13.44 -0.85 -0.87
N SER A 227 -13.75 0.30 -0.26
CA SER A 227 -14.39 0.36 1.07
C SER A 227 -15.88 0.06 1.11
N GLY A 228 -16.58 0.16 -0.02
CA GLY A 228 -18.05 0.08 -0.07
C GLY A 228 -18.61 -0.80 -1.17
N GLY A 229 -17.76 -1.57 -1.85
CA GLY A 229 -18.20 -2.53 -2.88
C GLY A 229 -18.82 -1.87 -4.10
N VAL A 230 -18.45 -0.62 -4.40
CA VAL A 230 -18.91 0.11 -5.58
C VAL A 230 -17.89 0.03 -6.69
N SER A 231 -18.37 -0.04 -7.93
CA SER A 231 -17.50 0.05 -9.09
C SER A 231 -16.76 1.38 -9.10
N GLY A 232 -15.43 1.34 -9.17
CA GLY A 232 -14.61 2.54 -9.38
C GLY A 232 -14.86 3.24 -10.72
N ALA A 233 -15.65 2.63 -11.62
CA ALA A 233 -16.12 3.24 -12.87
C ALA A 233 -17.50 3.93 -12.73
N ASP A 234 -18.10 3.97 -11.54
CA ASP A 234 -19.31 4.76 -11.30
C ASP A 234 -18.97 6.27 -11.34
N GLU A 235 -19.48 6.97 -12.36
CA GLU A 235 -19.22 8.40 -12.54
C GLU A 235 -19.81 9.24 -11.40
N ARG A 236 -20.88 8.76 -10.73
CA ARG A 236 -21.45 9.45 -9.56
C ARG A 236 -20.46 9.44 -8.41
N LEU A 237 -19.81 8.31 -8.17
CA LEU A 237 -18.75 8.19 -7.17
C LEU A 237 -17.60 9.14 -7.48
N ARG A 238 -17.15 9.15 -8.75
CA ARG A 238 -16.09 10.05 -9.20
C ARG A 238 -16.45 11.52 -8.96
N ASP A 239 -17.68 11.92 -9.26
CA ASP A 239 -18.10 13.30 -9.10
C ASP A 239 -18.25 13.71 -7.63
N VAL A 240 -18.78 12.83 -6.77
CA VAL A 240 -18.85 13.07 -5.32
C VAL A 240 -17.45 13.20 -4.72
N VAL A 241 -16.53 12.27 -4.99
CA VAL A 241 -15.15 12.33 -4.47
C VAL A 241 -14.45 13.59 -4.95
N ARG A 242 -14.60 13.97 -6.23
CA ARG A 242 -14.06 15.22 -6.79
C ARG A 242 -14.55 16.45 -6.01
N ARG A 243 -15.85 16.55 -5.76
CA ARG A 243 -16.43 17.67 -4.99
C ARG A 243 -15.90 17.72 -3.57
N MET A 244 -15.81 16.58 -2.89
CA MET A 244 -15.31 16.51 -1.52
C MET A 244 -13.82 16.90 -1.43
N LEU A 245 -13.01 16.49 -2.40
CA LEU A 245 -11.60 16.88 -2.50
C LEU A 245 -11.43 18.39 -2.80
N ALA A 246 -12.34 19.00 -3.57
CA ALA A 246 -12.24 20.39 -4.02
C ALA A 246 -12.69 21.44 -2.99
N ARG A 247 -13.44 21.05 -1.95
CA ARG A 247 -13.90 21.98 -0.87
C ARG A 247 -12.78 22.35 0.11
N GLY A 248 -11.56 22.61 -0.36
CA GLY A 248 -10.36 22.84 0.44
C GLY A 248 -9.54 24.02 -0.05
#